data_AF-A0A1I2N8G8-F1
#
_entry.id   AF-A0A1I2N8G8-F1
#
_cell.length_a   1.000
_cell.length_b   1.000
_cell.length_c   1.000
_cell.angle_alpha   90.00
_cell.angle_beta   90.00
_cell.angle_gamma   90.00
#
_symmetry.space_group_name_H-M   'P 1'
#
loop_
_entity.id
_entity.type
_entity.pdbx_description
1 polymer ?
#
loop_
_entity_poly.entity_id
_entity_poly.type
_entity_poly.pdbx_seq_one_letter_code
_entity_poly.pdbx_strand_id
1 'polypeptide(L)'
;MPSAVALGLLAVVLVFWHATTPVPPPAPPELPGPSTREYVRAQLKIVRGVKIVLPVNLPAGYDYPTAYHYATAQIADDQTTVSGHDRADSRSVVFYPARGGAQADLPIVIMCVQLTDLKNELCPSTADSRHLQRHYRHSRVAIYAVSKAHWDVAAWKTVRLTDDLNQVRWLR
;
A
#
# COMPACT_ATOMS: atom_id res chain seq x y z
N MET A 1 -41.91 41.75 -78.65
CA MET A 1 -40.86 40.87 -78.12
C MET A 1 -39.64 41.72 -77.83
N PRO A 2 -39.36 41.98 -76.54
CA PRO A 2 -38.01 41.81 -76.01
C PRO A 2 -38.02 41.02 -74.70
N SER A 3 -36.92 40.30 -74.50
CA SER A 3 -36.55 39.53 -73.31
C SER A 3 -36.29 40.44 -72.11
N ALA A 4 -36.69 40.01 -70.92
CA ALA A 4 -36.11 40.50 -69.67
C ALA A 4 -35.93 39.34 -68.69
N VAL A 5 -34.67 39.23 -68.27
CA VAL A 5 -34.02 38.24 -67.41
C VAL A 5 -34.62 38.28 -65.99
N ALA A 6 -35.01 37.13 -65.45
CA ALA A 6 -35.33 36.98 -64.04
C ALA A 6 -34.06 36.58 -63.27
N LEU A 7 -33.49 37.54 -62.55
CA LEU A 7 -32.37 37.37 -61.63
C LEU A 7 -32.89 36.88 -60.27
N GLY A 8 -32.28 35.81 -59.79
CA GLY A 8 -32.67 35.10 -58.58
C GLY A 8 -32.39 35.84 -57.27
N LEU A 9 -33.07 35.38 -56.22
CA LEU A 9 -32.76 35.69 -54.83
C LEU A 9 -32.49 34.36 -54.11
N LEU A 10 -31.21 34.10 -53.85
CA LEU A 10 -30.75 33.05 -52.94
C LEU A 10 -31.07 33.46 -51.51
N ALA A 11 -31.89 32.66 -50.81
CA ALA A 11 -32.08 32.77 -49.38
C ALA A 11 -30.88 32.12 -48.66
N VAL A 12 -30.08 32.93 -47.96
CA VAL A 12 -29.01 32.45 -47.08
C VAL A 12 -29.63 32.06 -45.75
N VAL A 13 -29.76 30.75 -45.49
CA VAL A 13 -30.15 30.20 -44.19
C VAL A 13 -28.90 30.16 -43.30
N LEU A 14 -28.78 31.12 -42.39
CA LEU A 14 -27.79 31.08 -41.30
C LEU A 14 -28.26 30.08 -40.24
N VAL A 15 -27.76 28.85 -40.31
CA VAL A 15 -27.92 27.87 -39.23
C VAL A 15 -26.85 28.14 -38.18
N PHE A 16 -27.22 28.74 -37.05
CA PHE A 16 -26.36 28.84 -35.88
C PHE A 16 -26.25 27.45 -35.21
N TRP A 17 -25.18 26.71 -35.51
CA TRP A 17 -24.76 25.56 -34.71
C TRP A 17 -24.20 26.07 -33.38
N HIS A 18 -24.98 25.98 -32.31
CA HIS A 18 -24.42 26.04 -30.96
C HIS A 18 -23.61 24.77 -30.73
N ALA A 19 -22.29 24.88 -30.85
CA ALA A 19 -21.36 23.84 -30.43
C ALA A 19 -21.47 23.68 -28.91
N THR A 20 -22.39 22.83 -28.45
CA THR A 20 -22.34 22.28 -27.09
C THR A 20 -21.10 21.39 -27.02
N THR A 21 -20.01 21.92 -26.46
CA THR A 21 -18.86 21.09 -26.11
C THR A 21 -19.35 20.04 -25.09
N PRO A 22 -19.20 18.74 -25.37
CA PRO A 22 -19.56 17.72 -24.39
C PRO A 22 -18.68 17.93 -23.15
N VAL A 23 -19.32 18.14 -22.00
CA VAL A 23 -18.62 18.18 -20.70
C VAL A 23 -17.91 16.83 -20.54
N PRO A 24 -16.58 16.79 -20.38
CA PRO A 24 -15.88 15.54 -20.12
C PRO A 24 -16.50 14.86 -18.90
N PRO A 25 -16.72 13.53 -18.94
CA PRO A 25 -17.15 12.83 -17.74
C PRO A 25 -16.19 13.14 -16.59
N PRO A 26 -16.68 13.31 -15.36
CA PRO A 26 -15.82 13.56 -14.22
C PRO A 26 -14.73 12.49 -14.15
N ALA A 27 -13.48 12.90 -13.93
CA ALA A 27 -12.38 11.97 -13.80
C ALA A 27 -12.74 10.89 -12.76
N PRO A 28 -12.38 9.61 -12.99
CA PRO A 28 -12.55 8.58 -11.97
C PRO A 28 -11.93 9.06 -10.66
N PRO A 29 -12.52 8.70 -9.50
CA PRO A 29 -11.94 9.07 -8.21
C PRO A 29 -10.49 8.60 -8.17
N GLU A 30 -9.58 9.52 -7.86
CA GLU A 30 -8.17 9.22 -7.73
C GLU A 30 -7.98 8.13 -6.68
N LEU A 31 -7.25 7.07 -7.02
CA LEU A 31 -7.00 5.99 -6.07
C LEU A 31 -6.23 6.57 -4.88
N PRO A 32 -6.59 6.18 -3.64
CA PRO A 32 -5.91 6.69 -2.45
C PRO A 32 -4.42 6.38 -2.53
N GLY A 33 -3.58 7.40 -2.34
CA GLY A 33 -2.12 7.24 -2.36
C GLY A 33 -1.61 6.34 -1.23
N PRO A 34 -0.41 5.74 -1.36
CA PRO A 34 0.11 4.77 -0.41
C PRO A 34 0.38 5.33 1.01
N SER A 35 0.49 6.65 1.14
CA SER A 35 0.61 7.36 2.41
C SER A 35 -0.72 7.60 3.13
N THR A 36 -1.84 7.20 2.55
CA THR A 36 -3.18 7.41 3.12
C THR A 36 -3.65 6.20 3.91
N ARG A 37 -4.44 6.45 4.97
CA ARG A 37 -5.06 5.41 5.79
C ARG A 37 -5.97 4.49 4.96
N GLU A 38 -6.64 5.07 3.98
CA GLU A 38 -7.61 4.40 3.12
C GLU A 38 -6.94 3.36 2.22
N TYR A 39 -5.78 3.68 1.64
CA TYR A 39 -4.97 2.72 0.89
C TYR A 39 -4.53 1.55 1.77
N VAL A 40 -3.95 1.82 2.94
CA VAL A 40 -3.48 0.77 3.85
C VAL A 40 -4.64 -0.10 4.31
N ARG A 41 -5.78 0.50 4.65
CA ARG A 41 -6.99 -0.24 5.00
C ARG A 41 -7.44 -1.17 3.87
N ALA A 42 -7.35 -0.75 2.61
CA ALA A 42 -7.68 -1.59 1.46
C ALA A 42 -6.72 -2.79 1.35
N GLN A 43 -5.40 -2.56 1.48
CA GLN A 43 -4.40 -3.64 1.47
C GLN A 43 -4.63 -4.67 2.58
N LEU A 44 -5.00 -4.22 3.78
CA LEU A 44 -5.23 -5.12 4.91
C LEU A 44 -6.51 -5.94 4.79
N LYS A 45 -7.50 -5.49 4.01
CA LYS A 45 -8.76 -6.21 3.77
C LYS A 45 -8.65 -7.38 2.79
N ILE A 46 -7.53 -7.50 2.05
CA ILE A 46 -7.35 -8.53 1.01
C ILE A 46 -7.51 -9.96 1.55
N VAL A 47 -6.98 -10.22 2.75
CA VAL A 47 -7.02 -11.54 3.39
C VAL A 47 -7.31 -11.37 4.88
N ARG A 48 -7.98 -12.33 5.53
CA ARG A 48 -8.18 -12.29 7.00
C ARG A 48 -6.99 -12.94 7.71
N GLY A 49 -6.92 -12.88 9.04
CA GLY A 49 -5.89 -13.57 9.82
C GLY A 49 -5.11 -12.67 10.76
N VAL A 50 -3.80 -12.90 10.87
CA VAL A 50 -2.93 -12.06 11.70
C VAL A 50 -3.06 -10.61 11.27
N LYS A 51 -3.20 -9.73 12.26
CA LYS A 51 -3.23 -8.30 11.99
C LYS A 51 -1.82 -7.82 11.71
N ILE A 52 -1.68 -6.91 10.75
CA ILE A 52 -0.41 -6.20 10.62
C ILE A 52 -0.22 -5.29 11.82
N VAL A 53 1.03 -5.02 12.14
CA VAL A 53 1.44 -4.06 13.15
C VAL A 53 2.28 -3.00 12.45
N LEU A 54 1.91 -1.73 12.63
CA LEU A 54 2.56 -0.59 12.00
C LEU A 54 3.17 0.33 13.06
N PRO A 55 4.19 1.12 12.69
CA PRO A 55 4.69 2.18 13.54
C PRO A 55 3.64 3.29 13.69
N VAL A 56 3.46 3.79 14.92
CA VAL A 56 2.60 4.96 15.20
C VAL A 56 3.17 6.21 14.55
N ASN A 57 4.48 6.40 14.66
CA ASN A 57 5.23 7.40 13.92
C ASN A 57 6.33 6.67 13.14
N LEU A 58 6.39 6.95 11.84
CA LEU A 58 7.45 6.41 10.99
C LEU A 58 8.81 7.01 11.40
N PRO A 59 9.88 6.21 11.48
CA PRO A 59 11.23 6.74 11.68
C PRO A 59 11.59 7.77 10.60
N ALA A 60 12.39 8.77 10.99
CA ALA A 60 12.86 9.78 10.05
C ALA A 60 13.62 9.12 8.87
N GLY A 61 13.42 9.67 7.67
CA GLY A 61 14.08 9.21 6.46
C GLY A 61 13.43 8.01 5.77
N TYR A 62 12.27 7.53 6.23
CA TYR A 62 11.49 6.48 5.56
C TYR A 62 10.21 7.03 4.92
N ASP A 63 9.79 6.39 3.83
CA ASP A 63 8.47 6.58 3.20
C ASP A 63 7.43 5.58 3.70
N TYR A 64 6.15 5.91 3.49
CA TYR A 64 5.05 4.99 3.78
C TYR A 64 5.14 3.77 2.87
N PRO A 65 4.82 2.59 3.41
CA PRO A 65 5.03 1.36 2.68
C PRO A 65 4.00 1.18 1.56
N THR A 66 4.50 0.78 0.40
CA THR A 66 3.71 0.45 -0.81
C THR A 66 3.57 -1.05 -1.02
N ALA A 67 4.37 -1.87 -0.33
CA ALA A 67 4.39 -3.31 -0.49
C ALA A 67 3.92 -4.01 0.81
N TYR A 68 2.85 -4.79 0.67
CA TYR A 68 2.25 -5.59 1.72
C TYR A 68 2.20 -7.04 1.26
N HIS A 69 2.68 -7.95 2.09
CA HIS A 69 2.69 -9.38 1.80
C HIS A 69 2.05 -10.16 2.94
N TYR A 70 1.65 -11.39 2.63
CA TYR A 70 1.18 -12.35 3.62
C TYR A 70 1.65 -13.75 3.25
N ALA A 71 1.77 -14.63 4.24
CA ALA A 71 2.02 -16.05 4.05
C ALA A 71 1.07 -16.87 4.93
N THR A 72 0.85 -18.12 4.51
CA THR A 72 0.07 -19.12 5.22
C THR A 72 0.99 -20.25 5.64
N ALA A 73 0.82 -20.79 6.84
CA ALA A 73 1.57 -21.94 7.29
C ALA A 73 1.05 -23.17 6.55
N GLN A 74 1.89 -23.81 5.72
CA GLN A 74 1.53 -25.12 5.17
C GLN A 74 1.38 -26.12 6.32
N ILE A 75 0.19 -26.69 6.47
CA ILE A 75 -0.02 -27.84 7.33
C ILE A 75 0.40 -29.06 6.51
N ALA A 76 1.52 -29.68 6.89
CA ALA A 76 1.88 -31.00 6.40
C ALA A 76 0.99 -32.02 7.11
N ASP A 77 -0.24 -32.19 6.64
CA ASP A 77 -0.96 -33.42 6.91
C ASP A 77 -1.95 -33.74 5.78
N ASP A 78 -2.18 -35.03 5.65
CA ASP A 78 -2.81 -35.80 4.58
C ASP A 78 -3.99 -35.15 3.85
N GLN A 79 -4.15 -35.59 2.60
CA GLN A 79 -5.19 -35.29 1.63
C GLN A 79 -6.58 -35.05 2.27
N THR A 80 -7.31 -34.09 1.70
CA THR A 80 -8.72 -33.70 1.97
C THR A 80 -8.94 -32.52 2.92
N THR A 81 -8.72 -31.29 2.45
CA THR A 81 -9.58 -30.14 2.80
C THR A 81 -9.31 -28.97 1.85
N VAL A 82 -10.10 -28.91 0.78
CA VAL A 82 -10.28 -27.71 -0.04
C VAL A 82 -11.02 -26.67 0.81
N SER A 83 -10.29 -25.85 1.60
CA SER A 83 -10.72 -24.54 2.16
C SER A 83 -9.77 -23.95 3.24
N GLY A 84 -8.65 -24.59 3.57
CA GLY A 84 -7.72 -24.12 4.62
C GLY A 84 -6.80 -22.93 4.28
N HIS A 85 -6.95 -22.30 3.12
CA HIS A 85 -5.95 -21.35 2.56
C HIS A 85 -6.32 -19.85 2.68
N ASP A 86 -7.42 -19.52 3.35
CA ASP A 86 -8.02 -18.16 3.31
C ASP A 86 -7.56 -17.21 4.43
N ARG A 87 -6.49 -17.58 5.16
CA ARG A 87 -6.02 -16.85 6.33
C ARG A 87 -4.52 -16.60 6.29
N ALA A 88 -4.12 -15.35 6.49
CA ALA A 88 -2.73 -14.97 6.72
C ALA A 88 -2.27 -15.40 8.13
N ASP A 89 -1.23 -16.24 8.18
CA ASP A 89 -0.53 -16.64 9.41
C ASP A 89 0.67 -15.72 9.69
N SER A 90 1.24 -15.13 8.64
CA SER A 90 2.12 -13.99 8.73
C SER A 90 1.69 -12.86 7.80
N ARG A 91 2.09 -11.64 8.16
CA ARG A 91 2.03 -10.45 7.29
C ARG A 91 3.35 -9.73 7.34
N SER A 92 3.77 -9.17 6.21
CA SER A 92 4.91 -8.27 6.20
C SER A 92 4.64 -7.00 5.41
N VAL A 93 5.39 -5.97 5.76
CA VAL A 93 5.34 -4.65 5.15
C VAL A 93 6.76 -4.15 4.93
N VAL A 94 7.00 -3.54 3.77
CA VAL A 94 8.34 -3.08 3.35
C VAL A 94 8.41 -1.56 3.40
N PHE A 95 9.33 -1.05 4.19
CA PHE A 95 9.64 0.38 4.32
C PHE A 95 10.89 0.71 3.52
N TYR A 96 10.73 1.64 2.57
CA TYR A 96 11.82 2.14 1.75
C TYR A 96 12.31 3.48 2.31
N PRO A 97 13.62 3.77 2.21
CA PRO A 97 14.12 5.12 2.44
C PRO A 97 13.41 6.14 1.56
N ALA A 98 13.15 7.32 2.13
CA ALA A 98 12.46 8.41 1.45
C ALA A 98 13.32 8.96 0.30
N ARG A 99 12.71 9.14 -0.87
CA ARG A 99 13.41 9.69 -2.04
C ARG A 99 13.79 11.15 -1.80
N GLY A 100 15.08 11.49 -1.96
CA GLY A 100 15.57 12.86 -1.85
C GLY A 100 15.81 13.38 -0.42
N GLY A 101 15.73 12.52 0.59
CA GLY A 101 16.10 12.85 1.96
C GLY A 101 17.62 12.92 2.17
N ALA A 102 18.06 13.65 3.20
CA ALA A 102 19.47 13.76 3.58
C ALA A 102 20.11 12.44 4.07
N GLN A 103 19.30 11.41 4.35
CA GLN A 103 19.75 10.10 4.83
C GLN A 103 19.76 9.08 3.68
N ALA A 104 20.63 9.29 2.70
CA ALA A 104 20.74 8.48 1.47
C ALA A 104 21.07 6.98 1.71
N ASP A 105 21.49 6.64 2.93
CA ASP A 105 22.09 5.34 3.27
C ASP A 105 21.24 4.48 4.23
N LEU A 106 19.96 4.81 4.41
CA LEU A 106 19.09 3.99 5.26
C LEU A 106 18.80 2.62 4.63
N PRO A 107 18.69 1.54 5.43
CA PRO A 107 18.33 0.25 4.89
C PRO A 107 16.88 0.17 4.46
N ILE A 108 16.58 -0.71 3.49
CA ILE A 108 15.21 -1.20 3.31
C ILE A 108 14.89 -2.07 4.52
N VAL A 109 13.78 -1.76 5.20
CA VAL A 109 13.35 -2.47 6.41
C VAL A 109 12.06 -3.21 6.16
N ILE A 110 12.03 -4.47 6.56
CA ILE A 110 10.82 -5.29 6.56
C ILE A 110 10.35 -5.45 8.00
N MET A 111 9.08 -5.15 8.26
CA MET A 111 8.39 -5.57 9.47
C MET A 111 7.52 -6.77 9.14
N CYS A 112 7.79 -7.91 9.76
CA CYS A 112 7.02 -9.15 9.63
C CYS A 112 6.34 -9.47 10.96
N VAL A 113 5.05 -9.75 10.92
CA VAL A 113 4.22 -10.13 12.06
C VAL A 113 3.73 -11.55 11.85
N GLN A 114 3.90 -12.40 12.86
CA GLN A 114 3.29 -13.72 12.91
C GLN A 114 2.67 -13.99 14.28
N LEU A 115 1.71 -14.89 14.35
CA LEU A 115 1.18 -15.37 15.63
C LEU A 115 2.25 -16.12 16.43
N THR A 116 2.19 -16.04 17.76
CA THR A 116 3.20 -16.64 18.65
C THR A 116 3.08 -18.16 18.80
N ASP A 117 1.92 -18.71 18.48
CA ASP A 117 1.57 -20.15 18.57
C ASP A 117 1.87 -20.94 17.29
N LEU A 118 2.29 -20.25 16.22
CA LEU A 118 2.68 -20.89 14.97
C LEU A 118 3.99 -21.65 15.12
N LYS A 119 3.95 -22.96 14.81
CA LYS A 119 5.14 -23.82 14.77
C LYS A 119 6.06 -23.50 13.59
N ASN A 120 5.49 -23.12 12.45
CA ASN A 120 6.25 -22.77 11.26
C ASN A 120 6.83 -21.35 11.40
N GLU A 121 8.12 -21.20 11.13
CA GLU A 121 8.78 -19.90 11.10
C GLU A 121 8.49 -19.21 9.76
N LEU A 122 7.57 -18.22 9.79
CA LEU A 122 7.22 -17.41 8.61
C LEU A 122 7.87 -16.02 8.65
N CYS A 123 8.15 -15.52 9.84
CA CYS A 123 8.94 -14.32 10.10
C CYS A 123 10.26 -14.72 10.78
N PRO A 124 11.40 -14.14 10.38
CA PRO A 124 12.69 -14.47 10.96
C PRO A 124 12.69 -14.44 12.49
N SER A 125 13.25 -15.49 13.10
CA SER A 125 13.44 -15.64 14.55
C SER A 125 14.88 -15.38 15.01
N THR A 126 15.73 -14.89 14.12
CA THR A 126 17.07 -14.40 14.48
C THR A 126 16.95 -13.08 15.24
N ALA A 127 17.72 -12.94 16.33
CA ALA A 127 17.89 -11.68 17.05
C ALA A 127 19.38 -11.31 17.00
N ASP A 128 19.74 -10.43 16.07
CA ASP A 128 21.11 -9.92 15.89
C ASP A 128 21.07 -8.40 15.64
N SER A 129 22.21 -7.78 15.34
CA SER A 129 22.27 -6.33 15.08
C SER A 129 21.42 -5.87 13.88
N ARG A 130 21.00 -6.80 13.02
CA ARG A 130 20.24 -6.59 11.78
C ARG A 130 18.77 -6.97 11.93
N HIS A 131 18.42 -7.68 13.00
CA HIS A 131 17.08 -8.21 13.28
C HIS A 131 16.65 -7.85 14.70
N LEU A 132 15.59 -7.06 14.82
CA LEU A 132 14.92 -6.81 16.08
C LEU A 132 13.73 -7.75 16.20
N GLN A 133 13.57 -8.32 17.38
CA GLN A 133 12.36 -9.02 17.76
C GLN A 133 11.63 -8.29 18.87
N ARG A 134 10.32 -8.19 18.68
CA ARG A 134 9.41 -7.56 19.63
C ARG A 134 8.16 -8.41 19.75
N HIS A 135 7.44 -8.20 20.83
CA HIS A 135 6.13 -8.79 21.02
C HIS A 135 5.08 -7.69 20.98
N TYR A 136 3.96 -7.97 20.33
CA TYR A 136 2.81 -7.10 20.28
C TYR A 136 1.56 -7.95 20.52
N ARG A 137 1.02 -7.88 21.74
CA ARG A 137 -0.07 -8.77 22.20
C ARG A 137 0.32 -10.25 21.95
N HIS A 138 -0.52 -11.00 21.24
CA HIS A 138 -0.31 -12.42 20.89
C HIS A 138 0.43 -12.62 19.56
N SER A 139 1.32 -11.70 19.21
CA SER A 139 2.07 -11.75 17.95
C SER A 139 3.54 -11.40 18.16
N ARG A 140 4.41 -12.11 17.43
CA ARG A 140 5.83 -11.78 17.30
C ARG A 140 6.00 -10.83 16.12
N VAL A 141 6.75 -9.76 16.34
CA VAL A 141 7.11 -8.79 15.31
C VAL A 141 8.63 -8.88 15.09
N ALA A 142 9.03 -9.29 13.89
CA ALA A 142 10.40 -9.22 13.42
C ALA A 142 10.59 -7.95 12.59
N ILE A 143 11.63 -7.16 12.88
CA ILE A 143 11.99 -5.96 12.13
C ILE A 143 13.42 -6.13 11.64
N TYR A 144 13.65 -6.16 10.34
CA TYR A 144 14.97 -6.50 9.80
C TYR A 144 15.33 -5.75 8.53
N ALA A 145 16.62 -5.49 8.35
CA ALA A 145 17.17 -4.86 7.16
C ALA A 145 17.45 -5.89 6.04
N VAL A 146 17.15 -5.55 4.79
CA VAL A 146 17.38 -6.44 3.62
C VAL A 146 18.33 -5.86 2.55
N SER A 147 18.72 -4.59 2.66
CA SER A 147 19.70 -3.97 1.77
C SER A 147 21.14 -4.33 2.15
N LYS A 148 22.04 -4.52 1.18
CA LYS A 148 23.44 -4.95 1.43
C LYS A 148 24.37 -3.85 1.93
N ALA A 149 24.06 -2.57 1.68
CA ALA A 149 24.97 -1.45 1.98
C ALA A 149 24.97 -1.05 3.47
N HIS A 150 23.81 -1.13 4.14
CA HIS A 150 23.63 -0.78 5.54
C HIS A 150 22.66 -1.75 6.19
N TRP A 151 22.90 -2.13 7.45
CA TRP A 151 22.08 -3.09 8.20
C TRP A 151 21.59 -2.58 9.56
N ASP A 152 21.81 -1.30 9.86
CA ASP A 152 21.42 -0.74 11.15
C ASP A 152 19.92 -0.47 11.21
N VAL A 153 19.27 -1.18 12.15
CA VAL A 153 17.86 -1.02 12.48
C VAL A 153 17.65 -0.25 13.79
N ALA A 154 18.67 0.46 14.29
CA ALA A 154 18.61 1.19 15.57
C ALA A 154 17.43 2.17 15.67
N ALA A 155 17.12 2.89 14.59
CA ALA A 155 15.98 3.82 14.54
C ALA A 155 14.62 3.14 14.80
N TRP A 156 14.55 1.82 14.63
CA TRP A 156 13.33 1.02 14.80
C TRP A 156 13.18 0.42 16.21
N LYS A 157 14.24 0.44 17.04
CA LYS A 157 14.26 -0.18 18.38
C LYS A 157 13.18 0.37 19.30
N THR A 158 13.00 1.69 19.30
CA THR A 158 12.13 2.40 20.26
C THR A 158 10.78 2.82 19.68
N VAL A 159 10.51 2.49 18.42
CA VAL A 159 9.29 2.91 17.74
C VAL A 159 8.06 2.33 18.42
N ARG A 160 7.04 3.15 18.68
CA ARG A 160 5.76 2.64 19.19
C ARG A 160 5.01 1.93 18.08
N LEU A 161 4.50 0.73 18.37
CA LEU A 161 3.80 -0.13 17.42
C LEU A 161 2.29 -0.17 17.71
N THR A 162 1.46 -0.34 16.68
CA THR A 162 0.00 -0.40 16.78
C THR A 162 -0.62 -1.29 15.70
N ASP A 163 -1.73 -1.98 16.02
CA ASP A 163 -2.63 -2.61 15.04
C ASP A 163 -3.86 -1.72 14.71
N ASP A 164 -4.00 -0.59 15.40
CA ASP A 164 -5.04 0.42 15.16
C ASP A 164 -4.54 1.50 14.21
N LEU A 165 -5.08 1.52 12.99
CA LEU A 165 -4.76 2.48 11.94
C LEU A 165 -5.10 3.94 12.32
N ASN A 166 -5.97 4.19 13.30
CA ASN A 166 -6.27 5.55 13.76
C ASN A 166 -5.16 6.13 14.63
N GLN A 167 -4.27 5.30 15.17
CA GLN A 167 -3.11 5.75 15.92
C GLN A 167 -1.89 6.03 15.02
N VAL A 168 -1.89 5.51 13.79
CA VAL A 168 -0.81 5.76 12.83
C VAL A 168 -0.91 7.21 12.37
N ARG A 169 0.20 7.94 12.45
CA ARG A 169 0.33 9.24 11.80
C ARG A 169 0.43 9.00 10.30
N TRP A 170 -0.41 9.68 9.53
CA TRP A 170 -0.45 9.61 8.06
C TRP A 170 0.05 10.94 7.47
N LEU A 171 0.64 10.92 6.27
CA LEU A 171 0.88 12.16 5.52
C LEU A 171 -0.45 12.56 4.88
N ARG A 172 -0.78 13.84 5.00
CA ARG A 172 -1.96 14.43 4.37
C ARG A 172 -1.72 14.66 2.89
#